data_AF-A0A7M3ZS13-F1
#
_entry.id   AF-A0A7M3ZS13-F1
#
_cell.length_a   1.000
_cell.length_b   1.000
_cell.length_c   1.000
_cell.angle_alpha   90.00
_cell.angle_beta   90.00
_cell.angle_gamma   90.00
#
_symmetry.space_group_name_H-M   'P 1'
#
loop_
_entity.id
_entity.type
_entity.pdbx_description
1 polymer ?
#
loop_
_entity_poly.entity_id
_entity_poly.type
_entity_poly.pdbx_seq_one_letter_code
_entity_poly.pdbx_strand_id
1 'polypeptide(L)'
;APSLLVVEVLVNQAPTVGLQEPFAGQRVMEGDSIRATATYSDDLDALSDIVLSWRVLDLQGNVVLLAGNEPVFNITDLTAGFYIVEVTATDSFGEKTSATVDFEYTLLDTDNDWSSTCSSDAWFDPNTGKSCGPNIYDEDDDNDGFSDERDAFPLDPCAQIDTDGDTQPDVLDCPEGYTSWLTEDMDDDGDGTPDVLEGVETNDADVNVNALMVIMAIFVVVILLFIARLRRGGPGDLTALDQQHL
;
A
#
# COMPACT_ATOMS: atom_id res chain seq x y z
N ALA A 1 -2.85 -68.84 -39.16
CA ALA A 1 -3.48 -67.53 -39.42
C ALA A 1 -2.36 -66.58 -39.83
N PRO A 2 -2.50 -65.78 -40.89
CA PRO A 2 -1.49 -64.78 -41.22
C PRO A 2 -1.47 -63.70 -40.13
N SER A 3 -0.27 -63.36 -39.66
CA SER A 3 -0.05 -62.29 -38.70
C SER A 3 -0.21 -60.95 -39.41
N LEU A 4 -1.24 -60.18 -39.05
CA LEU A 4 -1.43 -58.83 -39.54
C LEU A 4 -0.68 -57.88 -38.61
N LEU A 5 0.33 -57.18 -39.13
CA LEU A 5 0.96 -56.05 -38.44
C LEU A 5 0.20 -54.80 -38.85
N VAL A 6 -0.53 -54.20 -37.91
CA VAL A 6 -1.12 -52.87 -38.09
C VAL A 6 -0.14 -51.88 -37.48
N VAL A 7 0.37 -50.96 -38.31
CA VAL A 7 1.15 -49.81 -37.85
C VAL A 7 0.23 -48.61 -37.98
N GLU A 8 -0.21 -48.08 -36.85
CA GLU A 8 -0.96 -46.82 -36.82
C GLU A 8 0.04 -45.66 -36.89
N VAL A 9 -0.06 -44.87 -37.96
CA VAL A 9 0.72 -43.65 -38.13
C VAL A 9 -0.17 -42.50 -37.68
N LEU A 10 0.18 -41.87 -36.57
CA LEU A 10 -0.46 -40.64 -36.10
C LEU A 10 0.17 -39.45 -36.82
N VAL A 11 -0.66 -38.52 -37.28
CA VAL A 11 -0.22 -37.27 -37.91
C VAL A 11 -0.22 -36.21 -36.82
N ASN A 12 0.88 -35.47 -36.70
CA ASN A 12 1.02 -34.38 -35.75
C ASN A 12 -0.04 -33.30 -35.98
N GLN A 13 -0.67 -32.82 -34.90
CA GLN A 13 -1.56 -31.66 -34.94
C GLN A 13 -0.87 -30.46 -34.28
N ALA A 14 -1.33 -29.26 -34.60
CA ALA A 14 -0.84 -28.07 -33.91
C ALA A 14 -1.33 -28.08 -32.45
N PRO A 15 -0.55 -27.51 -31.52
CA PRO A 15 -0.90 -27.50 -30.10
C PRO A 15 -2.18 -26.70 -29.88
N THR A 16 -2.91 -27.01 -28.82
CA THR A 16 -4.04 -26.19 -28.36
C THR A 16 -3.56 -25.21 -27.30
N VAL A 17 -3.98 -23.96 -27.38
CA VAL A 17 -3.66 -22.93 -26.38
C VAL A 17 -4.89 -22.06 -26.10
N GLY A 18 -5.08 -21.69 -24.84
CA GLY A 18 -6.12 -20.80 -24.37
C GLY A 18 -5.61 -19.87 -23.26
N LEU A 19 -5.96 -18.59 -23.36
CA LEU A 19 -5.70 -17.58 -22.34
C LEU A 19 -6.78 -17.66 -21.25
N GLN A 20 -6.36 -17.69 -19.99
CA GLN A 20 -7.25 -17.62 -18.83
C GLN A 20 -7.34 -16.23 -18.22
N GLU A 21 -6.22 -15.51 -18.21
CA GLU A 21 -6.09 -14.14 -17.74
C GLU A 21 -5.22 -13.38 -18.75
N PRO A 22 -5.44 -12.08 -18.99
CA PRO A 22 -6.60 -11.28 -18.56
C PRO A 22 -7.90 -11.78 -19.21
N PHE A 23 -9.04 -11.31 -18.71
CA PHE A 23 -10.34 -11.56 -19.34
C PHE A 23 -10.56 -10.59 -20.51
N ALA A 24 -11.34 -11.03 -21.51
CA ALA A 24 -11.67 -10.17 -22.65
C ALA A 24 -12.43 -8.91 -22.20
N GLY A 25 -11.90 -7.74 -22.56
CA GLY A 25 -12.43 -6.44 -22.15
C GLY A 25 -12.20 -6.12 -20.67
N GLN A 26 -11.32 -6.84 -19.97
CA GLN A 26 -10.94 -6.49 -18.62
C GLN A 26 -10.27 -5.11 -18.61
N ARG A 27 -10.72 -4.25 -17.69
CA ARG A 27 -10.03 -3.00 -17.36
C ARG A 27 -9.13 -3.24 -16.16
N VAL A 28 -7.89 -2.76 -16.24
CA VAL A 28 -6.89 -2.85 -15.18
C VAL A 28 -6.31 -1.45 -14.95
N MET A 29 -6.20 -1.04 -13.70
CA MET A 29 -5.76 0.31 -13.35
C MET A 29 -4.26 0.35 -13.06
N GLU A 30 -3.69 1.56 -13.04
CA GLU A 30 -2.31 1.75 -12.61
C GLU A 30 -2.13 1.29 -11.15
N GLY A 31 -1.02 0.60 -10.87
CA GLY A 31 -0.78 -0.04 -9.57
C GLY A 31 -1.28 -1.48 -9.47
N ASP A 32 -2.29 -1.87 -10.27
CA ASP A 32 -2.74 -3.26 -10.32
C ASP A 32 -1.76 -4.16 -11.05
N SER A 33 -1.56 -5.38 -10.55
CA SER A 33 -0.76 -6.38 -11.24
C SER A 33 -1.54 -6.99 -12.40
N ILE A 34 -1.04 -6.82 -13.62
CA ILE A 34 -1.57 -7.50 -14.81
C ILE A 34 -0.83 -8.83 -14.97
N ARG A 35 -1.56 -9.94 -14.90
CA ARG A 35 -1.02 -11.27 -15.12
C ARG A 35 -1.70 -11.94 -16.29
N ALA A 36 -0.90 -12.43 -17.24
CA ALA A 36 -1.34 -13.24 -18.34
C ALA A 36 -1.01 -14.71 -18.08
N THR A 37 -2.01 -15.59 -18.16
CA THR A 37 -1.87 -17.01 -17.85
C THR A 37 -2.47 -17.84 -18.98
N ALA A 38 -1.75 -18.86 -19.45
CA ALA A 38 -2.23 -19.73 -20.53
C ALA A 38 -2.32 -21.20 -20.09
N THR A 39 -3.32 -21.89 -20.64
CA THR A 39 -3.40 -23.36 -20.66
C THR A 39 -3.11 -23.85 -22.05
N TYR A 40 -2.34 -24.93 -22.15
CA TYR A 40 -1.94 -25.50 -23.43
C TYR A 40 -1.85 -27.01 -23.33
N SER A 41 -2.07 -27.69 -24.45
CA SER A 41 -1.93 -29.14 -24.55
C SER A 41 -1.72 -29.56 -26.00
N ASP A 42 -1.06 -30.68 -26.20
CA ASP A 42 -0.76 -31.24 -27.52
C ASP A 42 -1.09 -32.74 -27.57
N ASP A 43 -1.18 -33.32 -28.76
CA ASP A 43 -1.50 -34.73 -28.95
C ASP A 43 -0.27 -35.65 -28.90
N LEU A 44 0.89 -35.17 -29.35
CA LEU A 44 2.13 -35.96 -29.43
C LEU A 44 3.24 -35.46 -28.48
N ASP A 45 3.16 -34.21 -28.04
CA ASP A 45 4.18 -33.59 -27.18
C ASP A 45 3.73 -33.43 -25.72
N ALA A 46 4.69 -33.57 -24.79
CA ALA A 46 4.46 -33.25 -23.39
C ALA A 46 4.53 -31.72 -23.18
N LEU A 47 3.95 -31.24 -22.08
CA LEU A 47 3.94 -29.80 -21.76
C LEU A 47 5.34 -29.17 -21.66
N SER A 48 6.38 -29.95 -21.37
CA SER A 48 7.77 -29.49 -21.31
C SER A 48 8.41 -29.26 -22.68
N ASP A 49 7.86 -29.88 -23.72
CA ASP A 49 8.39 -29.82 -25.08
C ASP A 49 7.73 -28.70 -25.90
N ILE A 50 6.61 -28.16 -25.39
CA ILE A 50 5.90 -27.02 -25.95
C ILE A 50 6.60 -25.72 -25.52
N VAL A 51 6.89 -24.86 -26.50
CA VAL A 51 7.51 -23.55 -26.27
C VAL A 51 6.46 -22.46 -26.42
N LEU A 52 6.29 -21.67 -25.35
CA LEU A 52 5.46 -20.48 -25.33
C LEU A 52 6.26 -19.23 -25.74
N SER A 53 5.57 -18.33 -26.42
CA SER A 53 6.05 -16.99 -26.74
C SER A 53 4.90 -16.00 -26.52
N TRP A 54 5.17 -14.95 -25.76
CA TRP A 54 4.19 -13.93 -25.42
C TRP A 54 4.50 -12.61 -26.11
N ARG A 55 3.46 -11.91 -26.54
CA ARG A 55 3.51 -10.57 -27.14
C ARG A 55 2.36 -9.74 -26.60
N VAL A 56 2.62 -8.48 -26.27
CA VAL A 56 1.55 -7.49 -26.06
C VAL A 56 1.62 -6.53 -27.22
N LEU A 57 0.47 -6.27 -27.84
CA LEU A 57 0.34 -5.39 -28.98
C LEU A 57 -0.53 -4.18 -28.62
N ASP A 58 -0.16 -3.02 -29.14
CA ASP A 58 -1.04 -1.83 -29.11
C ASP A 58 -2.17 -1.93 -30.17
N LEU A 59 -3.09 -0.96 -30.16
CA LEU A 59 -4.15 -0.87 -31.18
C LEU A 59 -3.64 -0.67 -32.61
N GLN A 60 -2.39 -0.25 -32.79
CA GLN A 60 -1.76 -0.12 -34.10
C GLN A 60 -1.07 -1.41 -34.55
N GLY A 61 -1.06 -2.45 -33.71
CA GLY A 61 -0.43 -3.74 -33.96
C GLY A 61 1.09 -3.76 -33.74
N ASN A 62 1.66 -2.73 -33.10
CA ASN A 62 3.06 -2.74 -32.72
C ASN A 62 3.24 -3.57 -31.45
N VAL A 63 4.34 -4.32 -31.39
CA VAL A 63 4.68 -5.09 -30.20
C VAL A 63 5.29 -4.15 -29.16
N VAL A 64 4.62 -3.99 -28.03
CA VAL A 64 5.08 -3.16 -26.91
C VAL A 64 5.87 -3.97 -25.89
N LEU A 65 5.48 -5.23 -25.65
CA LEU A 65 6.16 -6.12 -24.71
C LEU A 65 6.30 -7.53 -25.29
N LEU A 66 7.36 -8.22 -24.85
CA LEU A 66 7.72 -9.57 -25.24
C LEU A 66 8.08 -10.37 -24.00
N ALA A 67 7.60 -11.61 -23.91
CA ALA A 67 8.07 -12.57 -22.91
C ALA A 67 8.26 -13.97 -23.51
N GLY A 68 9.07 -14.78 -22.80
CA GLY A 68 9.57 -16.05 -23.29
C GLY A 68 8.72 -17.26 -22.90
N ASN A 69 9.39 -18.40 -22.72
CA ASN A 69 8.75 -19.70 -22.49
C ASN A 69 8.33 -19.92 -21.03
N GLU A 70 7.49 -19.03 -20.50
CA GLU A 70 6.91 -19.15 -19.17
C GLU A 70 5.39 -19.32 -19.28
N PRO A 71 4.75 -20.14 -18.42
CA PRO A 71 3.29 -20.35 -18.44
C PRO A 71 2.51 -19.12 -17.96
N VAL A 72 3.20 -18.21 -17.26
CA VAL A 72 2.68 -16.97 -16.69
C VAL A 72 3.55 -15.82 -17.15
N PHE A 73 2.93 -14.74 -17.60
CA PHE A 73 3.59 -13.50 -17.96
C PHE A 73 3.03 -12.35 -17.13
N ASN A 74 3.89 -11.74 -16.29
CA ASN A 74 3.55 -10.53 -15.57
C ASN A 74 3.80 -9.31 -16.47
N ILE A 75 2.74 -8.60 -16.80
CA ILE A 75 2.77 -7.44 -17.68
C ILE A 75 2.96 -6.20 -16.82
N THR A 76 4.02 -5.43 -17.08
CA THR A 76 4.36 -4.18 -16.39
C THR A 76 4.73 -3.11 -17.41
N ASP A 77 4.85 -1.86 -16.96
CA ASP A 77 5.40 -0.74 -17.75
C ASP A 77 4.60 -0.43 -19.03
N LEU A 78 3.27 -0.49 -18.93
CA LEU A 78 2.37 -0.04 -19.98
C LEU A 78 1.95 1.41 -19.76
N THR A 79 1.57 2.08 -20.83
CA THR A 79 0.96 3.41 -20.80
C THR A 79 -0.55 3.26 -20.90
N ALA A 80 -1.35 4.17 -20.34
CA ALA A 80 -2.81 4.09 -20.44
C ALA A 80 -3.27 3.94 -21.92
N GLY A 81 -4.11 2.93 -22.18
CA GLY A 81 -4.57 2.58 -23.51
C GLY A 81 -5.10 1.15 -23.62
N PHE A 82 -5.44 0.77 -24.85
CA PHE A 82 -5.97 -0.57 -25.16
C PHE A 82 -4.87 -1.46 -25.73
N TYR A 83 -4.83 -2.70 -25.24
CA TYR A 83 -3.81 -3.67 -25.58
C TYR A 83 -4.41 -5.03 -25.92
N ILE A 84 -3.67 -5.80 -26.71
CA ILE A 84 -3.98 -7.19 -27.02
C ILE A 84 -2.81 -8.03 -26.54
N VAL A 85 -3.07 -8.97 -25.64
CA VAL A 85 -2.10 -10.00 -25.30
C VAL A 85 -2.25 -11.17 -26.26
N GLU A 86 -1.14 -11.64 -26.80
CA GLU A 86 -1.03 -12.79 -27.68
C GLU A 86 -0.07 -13.81 -27.05
N VAL A 87 -0.53 -15.06 -26.94
CA VAL A 87 0.32 -16.20 -26.61
C VAL A 87 0.39 -17.13 -27.80
N THR A 88 1.59 -17.56 -28.16
CA THR A 88 1.82 -18.56 -29.21
C THR A 88 2.48 -19.79 -28.60
N ALA A 89 1.82 -20.95 -28.73
CA ALA A 89 2.40 -22.25 -28.40
C ALA A 89 3.00 -22.87 -29.66
N THR A 90 4.24 -23.36 -29.56
CA THR A 90 4.96 -24.06 -30.63
C THR A 90 5.32 -25.46 -30.14
N ASP A 91 4.98 -26.48 -30.93
CA ASP A 91 5.33 -27.87 -30.63
C ASP A 91 6.78 -28.21 -31.05
N SER A 92 7.21 -29.45 -30.81
CA SER A 92 8.56 -29.92 -31.16
C SER A 92 8.76 -30.11 -32.68
N PHE A 93 7.66 -30.21 -33.43
CA PHE A 93 7.63 -30.40 -34.88
C PHE A 93 7.53 -29.07 -35.66
N GLY A 94 7.38 -27.94 -34.96
CA GLY A 94 7.35 -26.58 -35.48
C GLY A 94 5.96 -26.02 -35.80
N GLU A 95 4.88 -26.77 -35.56
CA GLU A 95 3.51 -26.27 -35.71
C GLU A 95 3.14 -25.34 -34.55
N LYS A 96 2.26 -24.38 -34.84
CA LYS A 96 1.97 -23.27 -33.93
C LYS A 96 0.50 -22.94 -33.87
N THR A 97 0.05 -22.59 -32.66
CA THR A 97 -1.28 -22.02 -32.43
C THR A 97 -1.15 -20.81 -31.54
N SER A 98 -1.94 -19.78 -31.83
CA SER A 98 -1.98 -18.54 -31.06
C SER A 98 -3.36 -18.31 -30.44
N ALA A 99 -3.38 -17.77 -29.23
CA ALA A 99 -4.58 -17.23 -28.59
C ALA A 99 -4.36 -15.75 -28.27
N THR A 100 -5.42 -14.95 -28.38
CA THR A 100 -5.38 -13.51 -28.15
C THR A 100 -6.53 -13.06 -27.26
N VAL A 101 -6.26 -12.09 -26.38
CA VAL A 101 -7.28 -11.44 -25.55
C VAL A 101 -6.99 -9.94 -25.49
N ASP A 102 -8.02 -9.12 -25.59
CA ASP A 102 -7.95 -7.66 -25.40
C ASP A 102 -8.20 -7.27 -23.94
N PHE A 103 -7.49 -6.24 -23.49
CA PHE A 103 -7.69 -5.59 -22.20
C PHE A 103 -7.41 -4.10 -22.30
N GLU A 104 -7.95 -3.34 -21.36
CA GLU A 104 -7.72 -1.91 -21.22
C GLU A 104 -6.84 -1.66 -19.99
N TYR A 105 -5.80 -0.86 -20.17
CA TYR A 105 -5.00 -0.34 -19.08
C TYR A 105 -5.34 1.13 -18.88
N THR A 106 -5.80 1.50 -17.69
CA THR A 106 -6.15 2.89 -17.36
C THR A 106 -5.24 3.44 -16.26
N LEU A 107 -5.24 4.76 -16.13
CA LEU A 107 -4.61 5.42 -14.99
C LEU A 107 -5.33 5.06 -13.68
N LEU A 108 -4.70 5.37 -12.55
CA LEU A 108 -5.30 5.22 -11.22
C LEU A 108 -6.56 6.09 -11.09
N ASP A 109 -7.57 5.52 -10.43
CA ASP A 109 -8.90 6.07 -10.20
C ASP A 109 -9.32 5.55 -8.80
N THR A 110 -9.12 6.39 -7.76
CA THR A 110 -9.21 5.99 -6.34
C THR A 110 -10.66 5.78 -5.89
N ASP A 111 -11.57 6.67 -6.27
CA ASP A 111 -12.98 6.63 -5.91
C ASP A 111 -13.83 5.81 -6.90
N ASN A 112 -13.22 5.38 -8.01
CA ASN A 112 -13.77 4.48 -9.00
C ASN A 112 -15.00 5.07 -9.71
N ASP A 113 -14.99 6.39 -9.91
CA ASP A 113 -16.11 7.14 -10.46
C ASP A 113 -16.02 7.36 -11.99
N TRP A 114 -14.93 6.88 -12.61
CA TRP A 114 -14.65 6.95 -14.05
C TRP A 114 -15.62 6.08 -14.86
N SER A 115 -16.84 6.59 -14.97
CA SER A 115 -18.00 5.97 -15.57
C SER A 115 -18.28 6.51 -16.97
N SER A 116 -19.28 5.93 -17.65
CA SER A 116 -19.67 6.38 -19.00
C SER A 116 -20.31 7.78 -19.04
N THR A 117 -20.73 8.32 -17.90
CA THR A 117 -21.30 9.67 -17.78
C THR A 117 -20.24 10.72 -17.49
N CYS A 118 -19.03 10.30 -17.12
CA CYS A 118 -17.89 11.16 -16.93
C CYS A 118 -17.44 11.81 -18.25
N SER A 119 -17.34 13.14 -18.26
CA SER A 119 -16.92 13.89 -19.44
C SER A 119 -15.40 13.93 -19.53
N SER A 120 -14.78 13.20 -20.47
CA SER A 120 -13.30 13.19 -20.62
C SER A 120 -12.67 14.52 -21.08
N ASP A 121 -13.49 15.49 -21.51
CA ASP A 121 -13.01 16.85 -21.84
C ASP A 121 -12.91 17.76 -20.60
N ALA A 122 -13.69 17.47 -19.56
CA ALA A 122 -13.87 18.34 -18.40
C ALA A 122 -13.66 17.62 -17.06
N TRP A 123 -13.45 16.29 -17.08
CA TRP A 123 -13.27 15.42 -15.91
C TRP A 123 -14.29 15.70 -14.81
N PHE A 124 -15.56 15.77 -15.25
CA PHE A 124 -16.70 16.13 -14.43
C PHE A 124 -17.94 15.41 -14.93
N ASP A 125 -18.74 14.87 -14.01
CA ASP A 125 -20.01 14.23 -14.32
C ASP A 125 -21.17 15.23 -14.08
N PRO A 126 -21.86 15.69 -15.14
CA PRO A 126 -22.95 16.66 -15.00
C PRO A 126 -24.21 16.09 -14.31
N ASN A 127 -24.32 14.78 -14.14
CA ASN A 127 -25.47 14.15 -13.49
C ASN A 127 -25.30 14.10 -11.97
N THR A 128 -24.08 13.83 -11.49
CA THR A 128 -23.75 13.82 -10.05
C THR A 128 -23.33 15.21 -9.56
N GLY A 129 -22.80 16.04 -10.46
CA GLY A 129 -22.24 17.34 -10.13
C GLY A 129 -20.89 17.24 -9.42
N LYS A 130 -20.17 16.13 -9.61
CA LYS A 130 -18.86 15.83 -9.03
C LYS A 130 -17.80 15.76 -10.12
N SER A 131 -16.56 16.03 -9.74
CA SER A 131 -15.39 15.69 -10.55
C SER A 131 -15.34 14.18 -10.74
N CYS A 132 -14.72 13.74 -11.84
CA CYS A 132 -14.62 12.32 -12.15
C CYS A 132 -13.43 12.02 -13.06
N GLY A 133 -12.94 10.78 -13.01
CA GLY A 133 -11.95 10.26 -13.95
C GLY A 133 -10.70 9.73 -13.26
N PRO A 134 -9.53 9.79 -13.92
CA PRO A 134 -8.29 9.37 -13.27
C PRO A 134 -7.76 10.48 -12.36
N ASN A 135 -7.06 10.06 -11.31
CA ASN A 135 -6.60 10.94 -10.23
C ASN A 135 -5.80 12.18 -10.68
N ILE A 136 -5.11 12.08 -11.81
CA ILE A 136 -4.30 13.20 -12.31
C ILE A 136 -5.14 14.35 -12.89
N TYR A 137 -6.44 14.14 -13.09
CA TYR A 137 -7.37 15.10 -13.66
C TYR A 137 -8.64 15.30 -12.84
N ASP A 138 -8.93 14.40 -11.92
CA ASP A 138 -9.92 14.65 -10.87
C ASP A 138 -9.42 15.75 -9.94
N GLU A 139 -10.34 16.49 -9.32
CA GLU A 139 -10.01 17.53 -8.34
C GLU A 139 -10.37 17.10 -6.90
N ASP A 140 -11.01 15.93 -6.72
CA ASP A 140 -11.53 15.37 -5.47
C ASP A 140 -11.44 13.82 -5.55
N ASP A 141 -10.21 13.30 -5.48
CA ASP A 141 -9.81 11.91 -5.79
C ASP A 141 -10.47 10.82 -4.93
N ASP A 142 -10.93 11.16 -3.73
CA ASP A 142 -11.64 10.27 -2.82
C ASP A 142 -13.11 10.67 -2.61
N ASN A 143 -13.51 11.79 -3.22
CA ASN A 143 -14.87 12.26 -3.35
C ASN A 143 -15.54 12.61 -2.01
N ASP A 144 -14.75 12.99 -1.00
CA ASP A 144 -15.15 13.38 0.34
C ASP A 144 -15.70 14.83 0.43
N GLY A 145 -15.48 15.61 -0.64
CA GLY A 145 -15.95 16.99 -0.80
C GLY A 145 -14.92 18.07 -0.51
N PHE A 146 -13.69 17.69 -0.14
CA PHE A 146 -12.52 18.54 -0.11
C PHE A 146 -11.71 18.31 -1.39
N SER A 147 -11.35 19.41 -2.05
CA SER A 147 -10.52 19.30 -3.25
C SER A 147 -9.11 18.88 -2.87
N ASP A 148 -8.43 18.06 -3.68
CA ASP A 148 -7.09 17.55 -3.41
C ASP A 148 -6.08 18.62 -2.98
N GLU A 149 -6.15 19.83 -3.57
CA GLU A 149 -5.26 20.94 -3.23
C GLU A 149 -5.43 21.49 -1.79
N ARG A 150 -6.57 21.20 -1.17
CA ARG A 150 -6.98 21.65 0.17
C ARG A 150 -7.15 20.49 1.14
N ASP A 151 -6.90 19.27 0.68
CA ASP A 151 -6.98 18.06 1.46
C ASP A 151 -5.58 17.60 1.88
N ALA A 152 -5.39 17.30 3.16
CA ALA A 152 -4.12 16.73 3.65
C ALA A 152 -3.95 15.25 3.29
N PHE A 153 -5.05 14.54 3.06
CA PHE A 153 -5.14 13.13 2.69
C PHE A 153 -6.00 12.94 1.42
N PRO A 154 -5.60 13.43 0.23
CA PRO A 154 -6.45 13.46 -0.97
C PRO A 154 -6.99 12.13 -1.50
N LEU A 155 -6.56 11.00 -0.93
CA LEU A 155 -6.92 9.65 -1.40
C LEU A 155 -7.66 8.84 -0.33
N ASP A 156 -7.93 9.43 0.83
CA ASP A 156 -8.56 8.76 1.96
C ASP A 156 -9.83 9.52 2.38
N PRO A 157 -11.02 9.04 1.99
CA PRO A 157 -12.27 9.78 2.19
C PRO A 157 -12.71 9.86 3.66
N CYS A 158 -11.91 9.31 4.59
CA CYS A 158 -12.14 9.41 6.02
C CYS A 158 -11.40 10.58 6.69
N ALA A 159 -10.45 11.22 5.99
CA ALA A 159 -9.50 12.16 6.59
C ALA A 159 -9.24 13.32 5.63
N GLN A 160 -9.17 14.54 6.18
CA GLN A 160 -9.09 15.75 5.35
C GLN A 160 -8.13 16.84 5.89
N ILE A 161 -7.90 16.87 7.21
CA ILE A 161 -7.15 17.94 7.91
C ILE A 161 -5.99 17.31 8.69
N ASP A 162 -4.83 17.95 8.60
CA ASP A 162 -3.59 17.69 9.35
C ASP A 162 -3.04 19.07 9.77
N THR A 163 -3.36 19.50 10.98
CA THR A 163 -3.10 20.88 11.45
C THR A 163 -1.62 21.14 11.73
N ASP A 164 -0.88 20.18 12.28
CA ASP A 164 0.53 20.31 12.63
C ASP A 164 1.49 19.75 11.55
N GLY A 165 0.96 19.02 10.57
CA GLY A 165 1.70 18.49 9.42
C GLY A 165 2.47 17.21 9.75
N ASP A 166 2.06 16.46 10.76
CA ASP A 166 2.74 15.24 11.20
C ASP A 166 2.29 13.97 10.46
N THR A 167 1.37 14.10 9.49
CA THR A 167 0.75 13.05 8.67
C THR A 167 -0.27 12.16 9.38
N GLN A 168 -0.75 12.57 10.56
CA GLN A 168 -1.91 12.01 11.21
C GLN A 168 -3.09 12.97 11.07
N PRO A 169 -4.32 12.47 10.81
CA PRO A 169 -5.47 13.35 10.66
C PRO A 169 -6.00 13.83 12.02
N ASP A 170 -6.36 15.11 12.11
CA ASP A 170 -7.01 15.69 13.30
C ASP A 170 -8.31 14.94 13.66
N VAL A 171 -9.07 14.54 12.64
CA VAL A 171 -10.33 13.80 12.79
C VAL A 171 -10.42 12.72 11.73
N LEU A 172 -10.82 11.52 12.15
CA LEU A 172 -11.06 10.39 11.26
C LEU A 172 -12.56 10.03 11.22
N ASP A 173 -13.28 10.52 10.20
CA ASP A 173 -14.73 10.28 10.01
C ASP A 173 -15.00 9.57 8.68
N CYS A 174 -15.17 8.24 8.73
CA CYS A 174 -15.38 7.45 7.53
C CYS A 174 -16.85 7.44 7.04
N PRO A 175 -17.11 7.78 5.77
CA PRO A 175 -18.41 7.58 5.14
C PRO A 175 -18.86 6.11 5.13
N GLU A 176 -20.16 5.86 5.00
CA GLU A 176 -20.69 4.49 4.98
C GLU A 176 -20.03 3.64 3.89
N GLY A 177 -19.39 2.53 4.30
CA GLY A 177 -18.73 1.59 3.37
C GLY A 177 -17.23 1.82 3.19
N TYR A 178 -16.69 2.91 3.75
CA TYR A 178 -15.26 3.20 3.74
C TYR A 178 -14.62 2.85 5.08
N THR A 179 -13.33 2.52 5.03
CA THR A 179 -12.50 2.27 6.21
C THR A 179 -11.10 2.74 5.91
N SER A 180 -10.53 3.53 6.82
CA SER A 180 -9.14 3.98 6.73
C SER A 180 -8.22 3.12 7.60
N TRP A 181 -6.93 3.13 7.24
CA TRP A 181 -5.84 2.60 8.06
C TRP A 181 -5.15 3.68 8.90
N LEU A 182 -5.52 4.95 8.72
CA LEU A 182 -5.03 6.07 9.49
C LEU A 182 -5.50 5.96 10.94
N THR A 183 -4.83 6.70 11.81
CA THR A 183 -5.18 6.83 13.22
C THR A 183 -5.28 8.33 13.49
N GLU A 184 -6.42 8.75 14.06
CA GLU A 184 -6.64 10.13 14.50
C GLU A 184 -5.49 10.58 15.39
N ASP A 185 -4.98 11.79 15.13
CA ASP A 185 -3.94 12.39 15.95
C ASP A 185 -4.48 12.70 17.36
N MET A 186 -3.56 12.84 18.31
CA MET A 186 -3.92 13.18 19.69
C MET A 186 -3.34 14.52 20.13
N ASP A 187 -2.67 15.28 19.26
CA ASP A 187 -1.98 16.54 19.55
C ASP A 187 -2.02 17.45 18.31
N ASP A 188 -3.23 17.85 17.89
CA ASP A 188 -3.51 18.49 16.58
C ASP A 188 -2.65 19.73 16.28
N ASP A 189 -2.14 20.43 17.31
CA ASP A 189 -1.31 21.64 17.16
C ASP A 189 0.20 21.40 17.40
N GLY A 190 0.57 20.16 17.71
CA GLY A 190 1.93 19.70 17.92
C GLY A 190 2.65 20.42 19.08
N ASP A 191 1.93 20.98 20.06
CA ASP A 191 2.51 21.71 21.17
C ASP A 191 3.04 20.80 22.31
N GLY A 192 2.74 19.50 22.22
CA GLY A 192 3.11 18.46 23.19
C GLY A 192 2.06 18.25 24.28
N THR A 193 0.88 18.85 24.15
CA THR A 193 -0.26 18.72 25.05
C THR A 193 -1.38 18.00 24.31
N PRO A 194 -1.68 16.73 24.64
CA PRO A 194 -2.72 16.02 23.92
C PRO A 194 -4.08 16.73 23.96
N ASP A 195 -4.89 16.65 22.91
CA ASP A 195 -6.15 17.42 22.76
C ASP A 195 -7.10 17.20 23.94
N VAL A 196 -7.12 15.99 24.48
CA VAL A 196 -7.91 15.62 25.66
C VAL A 196 -7.52 16.37 26.94
N LEU A 197 -6.34 16.99 26.97
CA LEU A 197 -5.79 17.83 28.03
C LEU A 197 -5.70 19.31 27.64
N GLU A 198 -6.05 19.67 26.41
CA GLU A 198 -6.07 21.06 25.96
C GLU A 198 -7.15 21.86 26.71
N GLY A 199 -6.86 23.14 27.01
CA GLY A 199 -7.77 24.00 27.77
C GLY A 199 -7.96 23.61 29.25
N VAL A 200 -7.24 22.59 29.74
CA VAL A 200 -7.16 22.31 31.18
C VAL A 200 -6.24 23.33 31.83
N GLU A 201 -6.85 24.38 32.39
CA GLU A 201 -6.16 25.30 33.29
C GLU A 201 -5.58 24.50 34.47
N THR A 202 -4.28 24.20 34.41
CA THR A 202 -3.55 23.79 35.60
C THR A 202 -3.57 24.97 36.53
N ASN A 203 -4.46 24.95 37.52
CA ASN A 203 -4.36 25.87 38.64
C ASN A 203 -3.00 25.60 39.30
N ASP A 204 -2.01 26.40 38.93
CA ASP A 204 -0.66 26.50 39.50
C ASP A 204 -0.70 27.04 40.95
N ALA A 205 -1.73 26.65 41.70
CA ALA A 205 -1.97 27.03 43.08
C ALA A 205 -1.45 25.99 44.08
N ASP A 206 -1.03 24.80 43.63
CA ASP A 206 -0.66 23.70 44.55
C ASP A 206 0.83 23.35 44.61
N VAL A 207 1.70 24.12 43.96
CA VAL A 207 3.11 24.17 44.38
C VAL A 207 3.20 25.04 45.63
N ASN A 208 3.07 24.40 46.80
CA ASN A 208 3.28 25.05 48.08
C ASN A 208 4.75 25.49 48.22
N VAL A 209 5.07 26.67 47.71
CA VAL A 209 6.42 27.28 47.75
C VAL A 209 6.96 27.39 49.18
N ASN A 210 6.10 27.44 50.20
CA ASN A 210 6.52 27.39 51.60
C ASN A 210 7.04 26.00 51.98
N ALA A 211 6.42 24.92 51.47
CA ALA A 211 6.93 23.55 51.67
C ALA A 211 8.28 23.35 50.97
N LEU A 212 8.44 23.87 49.75
CA LEU A 212 9.72 23.83 49.02
C LEU A 212 10.83 24.62 49.74
N MET A 213 10.50 25.81 50.26
CA MET A 213 11.42 26.61 51.08
C MET A 213 11.81 25.92 52.39
N VAL A 214 10.89 25.22 53.05
CA VAL A 214 11.18 24.43 54.27
C VAL A 214 12.14 23.28 53.96
N ILE A 215 11.91 22.55 52.86
CA ILE A 215 12.80 21.45 52.44
C ILE A 215 14.22 21.97 52.15
N MET A 216 14.32 23.09 51.43
CA MET A 216 15.61 23.73 51.14
C MET A 216 16.31 24.24 52.41
N ALA A 217 15.56 24.84 53.35
CA ALA A 217 16.11 25.28 54.63
C ALA A 217 16.62 24.12 55.49
N ILE A 218 15.89 23.00 55.55
CA ILE A 218 16.33 21.78 56.24
C ILE A 218 17.61 21.24 55.60
N PHE A 219 17.70 21.22 54.27
CA PHE A 219 18.88 20.73 53.56
C PHE A 219 20.13 21.58 53.86
N VAL A 220 19.98 22.91 53.88
CA VAL A 220 21.04 23.84 54.27
C VAL A 220 21.46 23.62 55.73
N VAL A 221 20.50 23.43 56.65
CA VAL A 221 20.81 23.14 58.06
C VAL A 221 21.56 21.82 58.20
N VAL A 222 21.16 20.77 57.47
CA VAL A 222 21.86 19.47 57.48
C VAL A 222 23.28 19.61 56.94
N ILE A 223 23.50 20.36 55.86
CA ILE A 223 24.84 20.65 55.33
C ILE A 223 25.67 21.42 56.36
N LEU A 224 25.10 22.45 56.99
CA LEU A 224 25.80 23.22 58.02
C LEU A 224 26.15 22.36 59.23
N LEU A 225 25.26 21.47 59.66
CA LEU A 225 25.53 20.51 60.74
C LEU A 225 26.58 19.47 60.34
N PHE A 226 26.58 18.99 59.10
CA PHE A 226 27.60 18.09 58.56
C PHE A 226 28.98 18.75 58.52
N ILE A 227 29.06 20.00 58.04
CA ILE A 227 30.29 20.80 58.03
C ILE A 227 30.74 21.13 59.46
N ALA A 228 29.82 21.47 60.37
CA ALA A 228 30.14 21.72 61.77
C ALA A 228 30.64 20.46 62.48
N ARG A 229 30.09 19.27 62.15
CA ARG A 229 30.56 17.97 62.64
C ARG A 229 31.95 17.63 62.10
N LEU A 230 32.24 17.92 60.83
CA LEU A 230 33.58 17.80 60.24
C LEU A 230 34.61 18.71 60.93
N ARG A 231 34.21 19.92 61.37
CA ARG A 231 35.11 20.88 62.03
C ARG A 231 35.36 20.62 63.52
N ARG A 232 34.53 19.82 64.21
CA ARG A 232 34.63 19.57 65.67
C ARG A 232 35.28 18.24 66.06
N GLY A 233 35.87 17.50 65.12
CA GLY A 233 36.61 16.27 65.40
C GLY A 233 35.91 15.05 64.83
N GLY A 234 36.58 14.38 63.90
CA GLY A 234 36.06 13.28 63.10
C GLY A 234 35.68 12.03 63.91
N PRO A 235 34.88 11.14 63.30
CA PRO A 235 34.45 9.91 63.96
C PRO A 235 35.66 9.00 64.19
N GLY A 236 35.86 8.65 65.46
CA GLY A 236 36.79 7.61 65.86
C GLY A 236 36.41 6.28 65.22
N ASP A 237 37.47 5.63 64.75
CA ASP A 237 37.60 4.25 64.32
C ASP A 237 36.59 3.28 64.98
N LEU A 238 35.80 2.58 64.17
CA LEU A 238 35.01 1.41 64.58
C LEU A 238 35.46 0.18 63.79
N THR A 239 36.76 -0.12 63.81
CA THR A 239 37.21 -1.50 63.74
C THR A 239 37.06 -2.15 65.11
N ALA A 240 36.00 -2.95 65.30
CA ALA A 240 35.94 -4.19 66.10
C ALA A 240 34.52 -4.45 66.61
N LEU A 241 34.16 -5.74 66.58
CA LEU A 241 32.92 -6.41 67.05
C LEU A 241 31.84 -6.52 65.95
N ASP A 242 31.32 -7.69 65.59
CA ASP A 242 31.55 -9.08 65.98
C ASP A 242 30.80 -9.96 64.97
N GLN A 243 31.33 -11.15 64.68
CA GLN A 243 30.70 -12.15 63.83
C GLN A 243 29.54 -12.83 64.58
N GLN A 244 28.29 -12.65 64.16
CA GLN A 244 27.24 -13.66 64.37
C GLN A 244 25.99 -13.39 63.54
N HIS A 245 25.92 -14.00 62.36
CA HIS A 245 24.87 -14.93 61.93
C HIS A 245 25.00 -15.17 60.42
N LEU A 246 25.49 -16.38 60.10
CA LEU A 246 25.12 -17.17 58.93
C LEU A 246 23.73 -17.76 59.17
#